data_AF-A0A0R0FTR2-F1
#
_entry.id   AF-A0A0R0FTR2-F1
#
_cell.length_a   1.000
_cell.length_b   1.000
_cell.length_c   1.000
_cell.angle_alpha   90.00
_cell.angle_beta   90.00
_cell.angle_gamma   90.00
#
_symmetry.space_group_name_H-M   'P 1'
#
loop_
_entity.id
_entity.type
_entity.pdbx_description
1 polymer ?
#
loop_
_entity_poly.entity_id
_entity_poly.type
_entity_poly.pdbx_seq_one_letter_code
_entity_poly.pdbx_strand_id
1 'polypeptide(L)'
;MIEKDSTEVDRLAKLKASRMKELVFKKRSELEEICRLTNIEPDPSIVAEKASALIDSGLVDPFELLAKIEEQIIKAKDEVLSRKEVTDRIDKWFAACEEENWLDKYNQDDNRYNVGQCNHINLKRAERARITIGKIPGICGCQCHATERGR
;
A
#
# COMPACT_ATOMS: atom_id res chain seq x y z
N MET A 1 -34.18 -45.57 -8.20
CA MET A 1 -33.58 -44.60 -7.25
C MET A 1 -32.23 -44.14 -7.76
N ILE A 2 -31.29 -45.08 -7.97
CA ILE A 2 -29.92 -44.82 -8.46
C ILE A 2 -29.84 -43.90 -9.68
N GLU A 3 -30.68 -44.10 -10.71
CA GLU A 3 -30.64 -43.27 -11.92
C GLU A 3 -30.98 -41.78 -11.63
N LYS A 4 -31.99 -41.52 -10.80
CA LYS A 4 -32.35 -40.15 -10.40
C LYS A 4 -31.21 -39.50 -9.62
N ASP A 5 -30.62 -40.24 -8.69
CA ASP A 5 -29.49 -39.76 -7.90
C ASP A 5 -28.28 -39.42 -8.80
N SER A 6 -27.98 -40.26 -9.79
CA SER A 6 -26.91 -40.01 -10.77
C SER A 6 -27.17 -38.76 -11.60
N THR A 7 -28.39 -38.58 -12.13
CA THR A 7 -28.73 -37.38 -12.92
C THR A 7 -28.62 -36.10 -12.11
N GLU A 8 -28.97 -36.15 -10.82
CA GLU A 8 -28.86 -34.99 -9.93
C GLU A 8 -27.40 -34.67 -9.60
N VAL A 9 -26.56 -35.68 -9.37
CA VAL A 9 -25.11 -35.49 -9.17
C VAL A 9 -24.47 -34.82 -10.40
N ASP A 10 -24.80 -35.27 -11.62
CA ASP A 10 -24.29 -34.66 -12.85
C ASP A 10 -24.75 -33.20 -13.02
N ARG A 11 -26.03 -32.92 -12.71
CA ARG A 11 -26.58 -31.56 -12.74
C ARG A 11 -25.86 -30.65 -11.74
N LEU A 12 -25.64 -31.13 -10.51
CA LEU A 12 -24.94 -30.40 -9.47
C LEU A 12 -23.45 -30.19 -9.81
N ALA A 13 -22.79 -31.17 -10.42
CA ALA A 13 -21.41 -31.04 -10.88
C ALA A 13 -21.26 -29.94 -11.93
N LYS A 14 -22.16 -29.88 -12.92
CA LYS A 14 -22.21 -28.81 -13.93
C LYS A 14 -22.47 -27.44 -13.30
N LEU A 15 -23.40 -27.37 -12.34
CA LEU A 15 -23.70 -26.12 -11.63
C LEU A 15 -22.49 -25.65 -10.80
N LYS A 16 -21.82 -26.56 -10.08
CA LYS A 16 -20.60 -26.28 -9.30
C LYS A 16 -19.49 -25.75 -10.21
N ALA A 17 -19.26 -26.40 -11.36
CA ALA A 17 -18.27 -25.95 -12.33
C ALA A 17 -18.58 -24.55 -12.87
N SER A 18 -19.84 -24.27 -13.22
CA SER A 18 -20.27 -22.95 -13.70
C SER A 18 -20.09 -21.87 -12.63
N ARG A 19 -20.48 -22.13 -11.37
CA ARG A 19 -20.30 -21.19 -10.25
C ARG A 19 -18.83 -20.97 -9.90
N MET A 20 -18.01 -22.02 -9.98
CA MET A 20 -16.57 -21.90 -9.74
C MET A 20 -15.91 -21.03 -10.80
N LYS A 21 -16.28 -21.21 -12.08
CA LYS A 21 -15.81 -20.37 -13.18
C LYS A 21 -16.21 -18.90 -12.96
N GLU A 22 -17.45 -18.62 -12.56
CA GLU A 22 -17.93 -17.27 -12.22
C GLU A 22 -17.10 -16.63 -11.09
N LEU A 23 -16.81 -17.37 -10.02
CA LEU A 23 -15.99 -16.88 -8.89
C LEU A 23 -14.56 -16.52 -9.34
N VAL A 24 -13.93 -17.38 -10.13
CA VAL A 24 -12.59 -17.12 -10.68
C VAL A 24 -12.60 -15.83 -11.50
N PHE A 25 -13.58 -15.64 -12.40
CA PHE A 25 -13.68 -14.41 -13.17
C PHE A 25 -13.87 -13.16 -12.30
N LYS A 26 -14.77 -13.23 -11.31
CA LYS A 26 -14.99 -12.11 -10.39
C LYS A 26 -13.72 -11.71 -9.65
N LYS A 27 -12.96 -12.69 -9.15
CA LYS A 27 -11.69 -12.45 -8.45
C LYS A 27 -10.61 -11.93 -9.38
N ARG A 28 -10.55 -12.40 -10.62
CA ARG A 28 -9.65 -11.81 -11.62
C ARG A 28 -9.94 -10.35 -11.92
N SER A 29 -11.21 -9.98 -12.08
CA SER A 29 -11.59 -8.59 -12.29
C SER A 29 -11.21 -7.72 -11.08
N GLU A 30 -11.32 -8.24 -9.85
CA GLU A 30 -10.80 -7.59 -8.65
C GLU A 30 -9.28 -7.38 -8.72
N LEU A 31 -8.53 -8.40 -9.15
CA LEU A 31 -7.07 -8.28 -9.31
C LEU A 31 -6.68 -7.26 -10.39
N GLU A 32 -7.34 -7.29 -11.55
CA GLU A 32 -7.10 -6.36 -12.67
C GLU A 32 -7.40 -4.91 -12.28
N GLU A 33 -8.44 -4.69 -11.47
CA GLU A 33 -8.75 -3.38 -10.88
C GLU A 33 -7.59 -2.87 -10.03
N ILE A 34 -7.12 -3.69 -9.10
CA ILE A 34 -6.04 -3.32 -8.18
C ILE A 34 -4.76 -3.08 -8.98
N CYS A 35 -4.35 -4.00 -9.84
CA CYS A 35 -3.16 -3.86 -10.68
C CYS A 35 -3.15 -2.55 -11.49
N ARG A 36 -4.30 -2.15 -12.03
CA ARG A 36 -4.44 -0.88 -12.76
C ARG A 36 -4.29 0.34 -11.87
N LEU A 37 -4.86 0.31 -10.66
CA LEU A 37 -4.74 1.41 -9.69
C LEU A 37 -3.32 1.54 -9.14
N THR A 38 -2.56 0.46 -9.10
CA THR A 38 -1.28 0.38 -8.37
C THR A 38 -0.06 0.33 -9.27
N ASN A 39 -0.27 0.24 -10.59
CA ASN A 39 0.77 -0.05 -11.58
C ASN A 39 1.59 -1.31 -11.21
N ILE A 40 0.92 -2.32 -10.64
CA ILE A 40 1.52 -3.64 -10.36
C ILE A 40 1.15 -4.56 -11.51
N GLU A 41 2.14 -5.23 -12.10
CA GLU A 41 1.89 -6.23 -13.13
C GLU A 41 1.39 -7.54 -12.48
N PRO A 42 0.21 -8.06 -12.89
CA PRO A 42 -0.26 -9.36 -12.42
C PRO A 42 0.61 -10.48 -12.97
N ASP A 43 0.64 -11.64 -12.31
CA ASP A 43 1.33 -12.80 -12.84
C ASP A 43 0.77 -13.17 -14.23
N PRO A 44 1.64 -13.34 -15.25
CA PRO A 44 1.21 -13.65 -16.62
C PRO A 44 0.48 -14.98 -16.76
N SER A 45 0.54 -15.89 -15.78
CA SER A 45 -0.25 -17.12 -15.73
C SER A 45 -1.71 -16.89 -15.33
N ILE A 46 -2.03 -15.71 -14.80
CA ILE A 46 -3.36 -15.30 -14.34
C ILE A 46 -3.89 -14.20 -15.27
N VAL A 47 -3.65 -14.27 -16.58
CA VAL A 47 -4.29 -13.37 -17.59
C VAL A 47 -5.63 -13.95 -18.05
N ALA A 48 -6.63 -13.10 -18.35
CA ALA A 48 -8.06 -13.49 -18.45
C ALA A 48 -8.32 -14.61 -19.43
N GLU A 49 -7.76 -14.43 -20.60
CA GLU A 49 -7.85 -15.39 -21.69
C GLU A 49 -7.18 -16.72 -21.33
N LYS A 50 -6.05 -16.66 -20.60
CA LYS A 50 -5.34 -17.87 -20.15
C LYS A 50 -6.11 -18.61 -19.06
N ALA A 51 -6.63 -17.93 -18.05
CA ALA A 51 -7.37 -18.60 -16.98
C ALA A 51 -8.63 -19.31 -17.48
N SER A 52 -9.40 -18.67 -18.38
CA SER A 52 -10.57 -19.34 -18.95
C SER A 52 -10.17 -20.59 -19.74
N ALA A 53 -9.13 -20.49 -20.58
CA ALA A 53 -8.65 -21.62 -21.36
C ALA A 53 -8.09 -22.75 -20.48
N LEU A 54 -7.40 -22.43 -19.38
CA LEU A 54 -6.88 -23.40 -18.42
C LEU A 54 -8.01 -24.15 -17.69
N ILE A 55 -9.08 -23.45 -17.33
CA ILE A 55 -10.27 -24.07 -16.72
C ILE A 55 -10.99 -24.96 -17.74
N ASP A 56 -11.21 -24.46 -18.96
CA ASP A 56 -11.97 -25.17 -19.99
C ASP A 56 -11.23 -26.40 -20.54
N SER A 57 -9.90 -26.37 -20.54
CA SER A 57 -9.05 -27.53 -20.89
C SER A 57 -8.92 -28.56 -19.76
N GLY A 58 -9.37 -28.26 -18.54
CA GLY A 58 -9.19 -29.11 -17.37
C GLY A 58 -7.72 -29.25 -16.93
N LEU A 59 -6.83 -28.38 -17.43
CA LEU A 59 -5.40 -28.44 -17.13
C LEU A 59 -5.06 -27.93 -15.72
N VAL A 60 -5.95 -27.12 -15.13
CA VAL A 60 -5.78 -26.54 -13.80
C VAL A 60 -7.06 -26.76 -13.00
N ASP A 61 -6.91 -27.14 -11.73
CA ASP A 61 -8.03 -27.14 -10.79
C ASP A 61 -8.50 -25.69 -10.57
N PRO A 62 -9.76 -25.35 -10.90
CA PRO A 62 -10.28 -24.01 -10.67
C PRO A 62 -10.16 -23.55 -9.21
N PHE A 63 -10.16 -24.47 -8.24
CA PHE A 63 -9.97 -24.14 -6.82
C PHE A 63 -8.53 -23.67 -6.53
N GLU A 64 -7.52 -24.37 -7.04
CA GLU A 64 -6.11 -23.95 -6.94
C GLU A 64 -5.87 -22.61 -7.64
N LEU A 65 -6.47 -22.43 -8.84
CA LEU A 65 -6.38 -21.17 -9.57
C LEU A 65 -7.00 -20.01 -8.79
N LEU A 66 -8.17 -20.23 -8.18
CA LEU A 66 -8.84 -19.25 -7.32
C LEU A 66 -7.95 -18.86 -6.14
N ALA A 67 -7.38 -19.83 -5.42
CA ALA A 67 -6.48 -19.58 -4.30
C ALA A 67 -5.26 -18.74 -4.72
N LYS A 68 -4.69 -19.05 -5.90
CA LYS A 68 -3.57 -18.28 -6.46
C LYS A 68 -3.95 -16.82 -6.79
N ILE A 69 -5.16 -16.60 -7.32
CA ILE A 69 -5.67 -15.24 -7.57
C ILE A 69 -5.86 -14.49 -6.25
N GLU A 70 -6.44 -15.13 -5.24
CA GLU A 70 -6.67 -14.53 -3.92
C GLU A 70 -5.35 -14.15 -3.23
N GLU A 71 -4.32 -15.00 -3.33
CA GLU A 71 -2.98 -14.68 -2.85
C GLU A 71 -2.40 -13.44 -3.54
N GLN A 72 -2.55 -13.31 -4.85
CA GLN A 72 -2.08 -12.13 -5.59
C GLN A 72 -2.86 -10.87 -5.24
N ILE A 73 -4.16 -10.98 -4.99
CA ILE A 73 -4.97 -9.86 -4.50
C ILE A 73 -4.44 -9.38 -3.14
N ILE A 74 -4.16 -10.31 -2.21
CA ILE A 74 -3.62 -9.98 -0.89
C ILE A 74 -2.26 -9.27 -1.05
N LYS A 75 -1.35 -9.87 -1.81
CA LYS A 75 -0.02 -9.31 -2.07
C LYS A 75 -0.09 -7.92 -2.70
N ALA A 76 -0.97 -7.72 -3.69
CA ALA A 76 -1.15 -6.43 -4.34
C ALA A 76 -1.71 -5.37 -3.36
N LYS A 77 -2.64 -5.74 -2.47
CA LYS A 77 -3.15 -4.85 -1.42
C LYS A 77 -2.08 -4.49 -0.39
N ASP A 78 -1.25 -5.44 0.02
CA ASP A 78 -0.16 -5.21 0.96
C ASP A 78 0.90 -4.25 0.39
N GLU A 79 1.27 -4.42 -0.89
CA GLU A 79 2.18 -3.51 -1.59
C GLU A 79 1.64 -2.06 -1.62
N VAL A 80 0.33 -1.88 -1.82
CA VAL A 80 -0.31 -0.55 -1.76
C VAL A 80 -0.18 0.08 -0.39
N LEU A 81 -0.47 -0.69 0.66
CA LEU A 81 -0.38 -0.22 2.03
C LEU A 81 1.06 0.17 2.38
N SER A 82 2.02 -0.65 1.99
CA SER A 82 3.46 -0.39 2.16
C SER A 82 3.89 0.88 1.44
N ARG A 83 3.53 1.06 0.16
CA ARG A 83 3.83 2.29 -0.59
C ARG A 83 3.22 3.53 0.05
N LYS A 84 1.98 3.43 0.52
CA LYS A 84 1.32 4.54 1.24
C LYS A 84 2.09 4.90 2.50
N GLU A 85 2.50 3.92 3.30
CA GLU A 85 3.29 4.16 4.51
C GLU A 85 4.61 4.86 4.18
N VAL A 86 5.31 4.43 3.13
CA VAL A 86 6.55 5.06 2.66
C VAL A 86 6.30 6.50 2.21
N THR A 87 5.29 6.75 1.38
CA THR A 87 4.92 8.11 0.94
C THR A 87 4.57 9.00 2.12
N ASP A 88 3.75 8.53 3.07
CA ASP A 88 3.38 9.28 4.28
C ASP A 88 4.62 9.62 5.14
N ARG A 89 5.63 8.74 5.17
CA ARG A 89 6.90 9.00 5.87
C ARG A 89 7.76 10.01 5.14
N ILE A 90 7.81 9.96 3.80
CA ILE A 90 8.52 10.94 2.97
C ILE A 90 7.90 12.33 3.14
N ASP A 91 6.57 12.44 3.11
CA ASP A 91 5.87 13.72 3.28
C ASP A 91 6.12 14.32 4.67
N LYS A 92 6.08 13.50 5.73
CA LYS A 92 6.44 13.92 7.09
C LYS A 92 7.89 14.37 7.19
N TRP A 93 8.81 13.65 6.54
CA TRP A 93 10.22 14.00 6.52
C TRP A 93 10.45 15.32 5.80
N PHE A 94 9.83 15.50 4.64
CA PHE A 94 9.92 16.72 3.85
C PHE A 94 9.42 17.94 4.65
N ALA A 95 8.24 17.83 5.28
CA ALA A 95 7.70 18.89 6.13
C ALA A 95 8.60 19.21 7.33
N ALA A 96 9.24 18.19 7.93
CA ALA A 96 10.19 18.40 9.02
C ALA A 96 11.47 19.12 8.56
N CYS A 97 11.98 18.79 7.37
CA CYS A 97 13.10 19.50 6.75
C CYS A 97 12.75 20.94 6.36
N GLU A 98 11.51 21.22 5.96
CA GLU A 98 11.07 22.60 5.73
C GLU A 98 11.07 23.43 7.03
N GLU A 99 10.62 22.85 8.14
CA GLU A 99 10.71 23.49 9.46
C GLU A 99 12.16 23.65 9.95
N GLU A 100 13.06 22.70 9.63
CA GLU A 100 14.50 22.81 9.88
C GLU A 100 15.09 24.02 9.15
N ASN A 101 14.88 24.10 7.83
CA ASN A 101 15.36 25.22 7.01
C ASN A 101 14.77 26.57 7.46
N TRP A 102 13.50 26.59 7.88
CA TRP A 102 12.90 27.80 8.46
C TRP A 102 13.57 28.18 9.79
N LEU A 103 13.79 27.21 10.69
CA LEU A 103 14.43 27.45 11.98
C LEU A 103 15.88 27.92 11.83
N ASP A 104 16.62 27.36 10.88
CA ASP A 104 18.00 27.78 10.60
C ASP A 104 18.06 29.24 10.13
N LYS A 105 17.18 29.63 9.21
CA LYS A 105 17.05 31.03 8.77
C LYS A 105 16.65 31.95 9.92
N TYR A 106 15.69 31.51 10.75
CA TYR A 106 15.28 32.26 11.94
C TYR A 106 16.41 32.40 12.98
N ASN A 107 17.28 31.40 13.10
CA ASN A 107 18.42 31.44 14.00
C ASN A 107 19.55 32.36 13.51
N GLN A 108 19.66 32.58 12.20
CA GLN A 108 20.62 33.49 11.57
C GLN A 108 20.16 34.96 11.56
N ASP A 109 18.89 35.23 11.89
CA ASP A 109 18.36 36.59 11.94
C ASP A 109 18.79 37.31 13.22
N ASP A 110 19.72 38.26 13.11
CA ASP A 110 20.17 39.11 14.22
C ASP A 110 19.05 39.95 14.85
N ASN A 111 17.98 40.21 14.08
CA ASN A 111 16.83 41.00 14.52
C ASN A 111 15.70 40.13 15.10
N ARG A 112 15.90 38.82 15.27
CA ARG A 112 14.85 37.87 15.71
C ARG A 112 14.18 38.18 17.05
N TYR A 113 14.84 39.00 17.89
CA TYR A 113 14.34 39.44 19.18
C TYR A 113 13.85 40.89 19.22
N ASN A 114 14.00 41.65 18.12
CA ASN A 114 13.55 43.05 18.05
C ASN A 114 12.04 43.13 18.27
N VAL A 115 11.56 44.15 18.99
CA VAL A 115 10.17 44.31 19.44
C VAL A 115 9.20 44.56 18.27
N GLY A 116 8.99 43.54 17.44
CA GLY A 116 8.02 43.50 16.35
C GLY A 116 6.72 42.83 16.79
N GLN A 117 5.62 43.23 16.16
CA GLN A 117 4.38 42.48 16.24
C GLN A 117 4.65 41.04 15.73
N CYS A 118 4.22 40.03 16.50
CA CYS A 118 4.39 38.60 16.22
C CYS A 118 5.69 37.90 16.68
N ASN A 119 6.58 38.55 17.44
CA ASN A 119 7.77 37.86 18.00
C ASN A 119 7.44 36.59 18.80
N HIS A 120 6.45 36.67 19.67
CA HIS A 120 6.03 35.52 20.49
C HIS A 120 5.48 34.37 19.62
N ILE A 121 4.95 34.65 18.43
CA ILE A 121 4.47 33.65 17.47
C ILE A 121 5.65 32.94 16.84
N ASN A 122 6.66 33.68 16.39
CA ASN A 122 7.90 33.12 15.85
C ASN A 122 8.63 32.28 16.88
N LEU A 123 8.71 32.75 18.14
CA LEU A 123 9.32 31.98 19.23
C LEU A 123 8.57 30.67 19.49
N LYS A 124 7.23 30.69 19.49
CA LYS A 124 6.39 29.48 19.58
C LYS A 124 6.54 28.55 18.37
N ARG A 125 6.78 29.07 17.17
CA ARG A 125 7.08 28.26 15.99
C ARG A 125 8.46 27.62 16.09
N ALA A 126 9.48 28.37 16.50
CA ALA A 126 10.84 27.86 16.71
C ALA A 126 10.86 26.69 17.69
N GLU A 127 10.10 26.76 18.78
CA GLU A 127 9.99 25.64 19.71
C GLU A 127 9.32 24.41 19.11
N ARG A 128 8.22 24.60 18.36
CA ARG A 128 7.56 23.50 17.64
C ARG A 128 8.47 22.89 16.57
N ALA A 129 9.21 23.72 15.85
CA ALA A 129 10.17 23.28 14.83
C ALA A 129 11.23 22.37 15.46
N ARG A 130 11.85 22.77 16.58
CA ARG A 130 12.83 21.92 17.30
C ARG A 130 12.27 20.55 17.68
N ILE A 131 11.03 20.51 18.19
CA ILE A 131 10.36 19.25 18.54
C ILE A 131 10.14 18.37 17.30
N THR A 132 9.74 18.96 16.18
CA THR A 132 9.54 18.24 14.91
C THR A 132 10.87 17.73 14.34
N ILE A 133 11.91 18.57 14.32
CA ILE A 133 13.27 18.23 13.86
C ILE A 133 13.85 17.09 14.69
N GLY A 134 13.66 17.11 16.02
CA GLY A 134 14.09 16.03 16.91
C GLY A 134 13.45 14.66 16.60
N LYS A 135 12.34 14.63 15.83
CA LYS A 135 11.68 13.39 15.39
C LYS A 135 12.14 12.88 14.03
N ILE A 136 12.94 13.66 13.27
CA ILE A 136 13.44 13.28 11.93
C ILE A 136 14.08 11.87 11.91
N PRO A 137 14.96 11.50 12.86
CA PRO A 137 15.54 10.15 12.89
C PRO A 137 14.50 9.03 12.97
N GLY A 138 13.43 9.25 13.75
CA GLY A 138 12.32 8.31 13.85
C GLY A 138 11.48 8.21 12.57
N ILE A 139 11.30 9.32 11.85
CA ILE A 139 10.54 9.35 10.59
C ILE A 139 11.30 8.63 9.47
N CYS A 140 12.60 8.87 9.32
CA CYS A 140 13.42 8.20 8.31
C CYS A 140 13.71 6.73 8.67
N GLY A 141 13.46 6.30 9.91
CA GLY A 141 13.72 4.94 10.38
C GLY A 141 15.21 4.63 10.52
N CYS A 142 16.07 5.63 10.35
CA CYS A 142 17.47 5.54 10.67
C CYS A 142 17.61 5.74 12.18
N GLN A 143 17.85 4.65 12.92
CA GLN A 143 18.34 4.73 14.29
C GLN A 143 19.81 5.17 14.27
N CYS A 144 20.05 6.41 13.82
CA CYS A 144 21.33 7.05 14.04
C CYS A 144 21.34 7.42 15.52
N HIS A 145 22.14 6.72 16.33
CA HIS A 145 22.47 7.20 17.66
C HIS A 145 22.95 8.64 17.52
N ALA A 146 22.24 9.58 18.16
CA ALA A 146 22.64 10.97 18.24
C ALA A 146 23.89 11.07 19.11
N THR A 147 25.03 10.63 18.58
CA THR A 147 26.34 10.86 19.14
C THR A 147 26.85 12.15 18.51
N GLU A 148 26.73 13.24 19.27
CA GLU A 148 27.60 14.42 19.19
C GLU A 148 27.41 15.37 17.99
N ARG A 149 26.41 16.25 18.07
CA ARG A 149 26.60 17.66 17.68
C ARG A 149 26.45 18.53 18.94
N GLY A 150 27.55 18.62 19.66
CA GLY A 150 27.70 19.39 20.89
C GLY A 150 29.15 19.82 21.06
N ARG A 151 29.63 20.66 20.15
CA ARG A 151 30.71 21.62 20.38
C ARG A 151 30.73 22.66 19.27
#